data_AF-A0A9E0QH25-F1
#
_entry.id   AF-A0A9E0QH25-F1
#
_cell.length_a   1.000
_cell.length_b   1.000
_cell.length_c   1.000
_cell.angle_alpha   90.00
_cell.angle_beta   90.00
_cell.angle_gamma   90.00
#
_symmetry.space_group_name_H-M   'P 1'
#
loop_
_entity.id
_entity.type
_entity.pdbx_description
1 polymer ?
#
loop_
_entity_poly.entity_id
_entity_poly.type
_entity_poly.pdbx_seq_one_letter_code
_entity_poly.pdbx_strand_id
1 'polypeptide(L)' 'MSLLRQEENSERNPPIRSDRYFKLHNFWFFATREGAAVGPFDSKEGAVNAVVDFIEFAKKADPETLEFFVPDIKYAV' A
#
# COMPACT_ATOMS: atom_id res chain seq x y z
N MET A 1 -32.75 -17.74 -1.99
CA MET A 1 -32.43 -17.48 -3.41
C MET A 1 -31.00 -16.97 -3.49
N SER A 2 -30.09 -17.87 -3.83
CA SER A 2 -28.67 -17.58 -4.06
C SER A 2 -28.53 -16.91 -5.43
N LEU A 3 -28.15 -15.64 -5.45
CA LEU A 3 -27.70 -14.99 -6.68
C LEU A 3 -26.35 -15.60 -7.05
N LEU A 4 -26.36 -16.52 -8.01
CA LEU A 4 -25.16 -16.97 -8.70
C LEU A 4 -24.44 -15.72 -9.22
N ARG A 5 -23.22 -15.49 -8.74
CA ARG A 5 -22.32 -14.52 -9.33
C ARG A 5 -21.88 -15.13 -10.66
N GLN A 6 -22.63 -14.80 -11.70
CA GLN A 6 -22.39 -15.21 -13.07
C GLN A 6 -20.94 -14.95 -13.44
N GLU A 7 -20.26 -16.03 -13.82
CA GLU A 7 -18.88 -16.06 -14.28
C GLU A 7 -18.81 -15.40 -15.66
N GLU A 8 -18.62 -14.08 -15.69
CA GLU A 8 -18.53 -13.34 -16.95
C GLU A 8 -17.47 -12.23 -16.87
N ASN A 9 -16.19 -12.63 -16.89
CA ASN A 9 -15.21 -11.94 -17.73
C ASN A 9 -13.87 -12.67 -17.84
N SER A 10 -13.73 -13.53 -18.83
CA SER A 10 -12.44 -14.09 -19.24
C SER A 10 -11.69 -13.22 -20.27
N GLU A 11 -12.12 -11.97 -20.52
CA GLU A 11 -11.48 -11.07 -21.51
C GLU A 11 -11.22 -9.63 -21.03
N ARG A 12 -11.43 -9.32 -19.74
CA ARG A 12 -10.92 -8.07 -19.17
C ARG A 12 -9.42 -8.25 -18.94
N ASN A 13 -8.60 -7.68 -19.82
CA ASN A 13 -7.18 -7.55 -19.58
C ASN A 13 -7.00 -7.00 -18.15
N PRO A 14 -6.29 -7.71 -17.25
CA PRO A 14 -6.19 -7.28 -15.87
C PRO A 14 -5.65 -5.85 -15.83
N PRO A 15 -6.15 -4.99 -14.91
CA PRO A 15 -5.63 -3.64 -14.80
C PRO A 15 -4.13 -3.71 -14.58
N ILE A 16 -3.38 -2.82 -15.25
CA ILE A 16 -1.94 -2.70 -15.06
C ILE A 16 -1.71 -2.42 -13.57
N ARG A 17 -1.00 -3.33 -12.90
CA ARG A 17 -0.60 -3.16 -11.50
C ARG A 17 0.84 -2.67 -11.47
N SER A 18 1.07 -1.46 -10.98
CA SER A 18 2.41 -1.00 -10.67
C SER A 18 2.92 -1.70 -9.41
N ASP A 19 4.25 -1.84 -9.31
CA ASP A 19 4.89 -2.22 -8.05
C ASP A 19 4.55 -1.18 -6.98
N ARG A 20 4.45 -1.61 -5.72
CA ARG A 20 4.22 -0.70 -4.59
C ARG A 20 5.50 -0.05 -4.11
N TYR A 21 6.67 -0.46 -4.59
CA TYR A 21 7.95 0.21 -4.35
C TYR A 21 8.26 1.18 -5.48
N PHE A 22 8.61 2.42 -5.13
CA PHE A 22 8.95 3.44 -6.12
C PHE A 22 10.09 4.32 -5.62
N LYS A 23 10.80 4.93 -6.56
CA LYS A 23 11.93 5.83 -6.28
C LYS A 23 11.53 7.27 -6.58
N LEU A 24 11.74 8.17 -5.63
CA LEU A 24 11.68 9.61 -5.84
C LEU A 24 13.07 10.20 -5.55
N HIS A 25 13.64 10.90 -6.52
CA HIS A 25 15.04 11.35 -6.47
C HIS A 25 16.01 10.19 -6.17
N ASN A 26 16.66 10.23 -5.01
CA ASN A 26 17.67 9.26 -4.57
C ASN A 26 17.14 8.29 -3.52
N PHE A 27 15.86 8.41 -3.15
CA PHE A 27 15.26 7.64 -2.07
C PHE A 27 14.15 6.72 -2.58
N TRP A 28 13.99 5.61 -1.86
CA TRP A 28 12.97 4.61 -2.07
C TRP A 28 11.82 4.79 -1.09
N PHE A 29 10.64 4.44 -1.57
CA PHE A 29 9.39 4.51 -0.82
C PHE A 29 8.57 3.26 -1.12
N PHE A 30 7.61 2.95 -0.26
CA PHE A 30 6.55 2.02 -0.58
C PHE A 30 5.16 2.62 -0.35
N ALA A 31 4.19 2.24 -1.19
CA ALA A 31 2.80 2.64 -1.05
C ALA A 31 2.03 1.67 -0.13
N THR A 32 1.33 2.22 0.86
CA THR A 32 0.43 1.45 1.72
C THR A 32 -0.94 1.25 1.05
N ARG A 33 -1.82 0.44 1.64
CA ARG A 33 -3.18 0.24 1.09
C ARG A 33 -4.10 1.41 1.44
N GLU A 34 -3.74 2.12 2.50
CA GLU A 34 -4.40 3.29 3.06
C GLU A 34 -4.12 4.53 2.20
N GLY A 35 -3.03 4.48 1.40
CA GLY A 35 -2.69 5.47 0.37
C GLY A 35 -1.40 6.23 0.67
N ALA A 36 -0.82 6.07 1.84
CA ALA A 36 0.43 6.73 2.21
C ALA A 36 1.63 6.21 1.41
N ALA A 37 2.58 7.11 1.21
CA ALA A 37 3.94 6.79 0.78
C ALA A 37 4.85 6.76 2.00
N VAL A 38 5.37 5.59 2.34
CA VAL A 38 6.27 5.42 3.49
C VAL A 38 7.71 5.41 3.01
N GLY A 39 8.54 6.24 3.65
CA GLY A 39 9.95 6.46 3.36
C GLY A 39 10.38 7.82 3.94
N PRO A 40 11.55 8.37 3.56
CA PRO A 40 12.49 7.84 2.57
C PRO A 40 13.36 6.67 3.09
N PHE A 41 13.76 5.78 2.18
CA PHE A 41 14.78 4.75 2.41
C PHE A 41 15.95 4.90 1.42
N ASP A 42 17.17 4.57 1.84
CA ASP A 42 18.35 4.71 0.98
C ASP A 42 18.42 3.67 -0.15
N SER A 43 17.76 2.52 0.03
CA SER A 43 17.76 1.42 -0.94
C SER A 43 16.40 0.75 -1.08
N LYS A 44 16.19 0.05 -2.21
CA LYS A 44 14.95 -0.71 -2.45
C LYS A 44 14.82 -1.83 -1.41
N GLU A 45 15.93 -2.47 -1.06
CA GLU A 45 16.01 -3.53 -0.07
C GLU A 45 15.58 -3.02 1.32
N GLY A 46 15.99 -1.79 1.68
CA GLY A 46 15.55 -1.13 2.91
C GLY A 46 14.03 -0.93 2.94
N ALA A 47 13.44 -0.44 1.85
CA ALA A 47 11.99 -0.28 1.73
C ALA A 47 11.25 -1.63 1.81
N VAL A 48 11.79 -2.69 1.20
CA VAL A 48 11.23 -4.05 1.26
C VAL A 48 11.25 -4.60 2.69
N ASN A 49 12.35 -4.42 3.42
CA ASN A 49 12.45 -4.85 4.81
C ASN A 49 11.46 -4.08 5.69
N ALA A 50 11.35 -2.77 5.52
CA ALA A 50 10.42 -1.93 6.28
C ALA A 50 8.94 -2.29 6.05
N VAL A 51 8.58 -2.86 4.89
CA VAL A 51 7.22 -3.37 4.66
C VAL A 51 6.87 -4.52 5.61
N VAL A 52 7.84 -5.38 5.96
CA VAL A 52 7.60 -6.48 6.91
C VAL A 52 7.21 -5.91 8.27
N ASP A 53 7.95 -4.91 8.75
CA ASP A 53 7.66 -4.24 10.03
C ASP A 53 6.31 -3.51 9.99
N PHE A 54 6.03 -2.81 8.88
CA PHE A 54 4.76 -2.11 8.70
C PHE A 54 3.56 -3.08 8.71
N ILE A 55 3.68 -4.25 8.08
CA ILE A 55 2.60 -5.25 8.10
C ILE A 55 2.35 -5.77 9.52
N GLU A 56 3.40 -6.03 10.30
CA GLU A 56 3.26 -6.48 11.68
C GLU A 56 2.67 -5.40 12.60
N PHE A 57 3.03 -4.14 12.36
CA PHE A 57 2.40 -2.99 12.99
C PHE A 57 0.90 -2.90 12.63
N ALA A 58 0.57 -2.92 11.33
CA ALA A 58 -0.78 -2.73 10.84
C ALA A 58 -1.76 -3.83 11.29
N LYS A 59 -1.27 -5.05 11.55
CA LYS A 59 -2.06 -6.14 12.13
C LYS A 59 -2.50 -5.88 13.58
N LYS A 60 -1.74 -5.05 14.32
CA LYS A 60 -1.94 -4.79 15.75
C LYS A 60 -2.54 -3.41 16.01
N ALA A 61 -2.36 -2.49 15.07
CA ALA A 61 -2.90 -1.15 15.13
C ALA A 61 -4.44 -1.17 15.11
N ASP A 62 -5.05 -0.33 15.93
CA ASP A 62 -6.46 0.01 15.84
C ASP A 62 -6.76 0.86 14.58
N PRO A 63 -8.03 0.92 14.14
CA PRO A 63 -8.41 1.66 12.94
C PRO A 63 -8.02 3.15 12.98
N GLU A 64 -8.14 3.80 14.14
CA GLU A 64 -7.76 5.21 14.34
C GLU A 64 -6.25 5.42 14.10
N THR A 65 -5.42 4.47 14.53
CA THR A 65 -3.98 4.48 14.24
C THR A 65 -3.68 4.26 12.75
N LEU A 66 -4.49 3.49 12.02
CA LEU A 66 -4.31 3.28 10.58
C LEU A 66 -4.73 4.50 9.73
N GLU A 67 -5.64 5.34 10.25
CA GLU A 67 -6.07 6.57 9.59
C GLU A 67 -4.89 7.53 9.32
N PHE A 68 -3.83 7.50 10.13
CA PHE A 68 -2.60 8.27 9.87
C PHE A 68 -1.92 7.95 8.53
N PHE A 69 -2.20 6.77 7.95
CA PHE A 69 -1.66 6.35 6.66
C PHE A 69 -2.63 6.63 5.49
N VAL A 70 -3.75 7.29 5.74
CA VAL A 70 -4.65 7.79 4.71
C VAL A 70 -4.21 9.21 4.32
N PRO A 71 -3.68 9.42 3.10
CA PRO A 71 -3.39 10.76 2.63
C PRO A 71 -4.71 11.54 2.56
N ASP A 72 -4.66 12.83 2.91
CA ASP A 72 -5.77 13.78 3.17
C ASP A 72 -6.18 13.96 4.66
N ILE A 73 -5.63 13.17 5.58
CA ILE A 73 -5.63 13.57 7.01
C ILE A 73 -4.51 14.61 7.19
N LYS A 74 -4.86 15.75 7.79
CA LYS A 74 -4.13 17.05 7.76
C LYS A 74 -2.72 17.09 8.37
N TYR A 75 -2.03 15.96 8.54
CA TYR A 75 -0.71 15.89 9.16
C TYR A 75 0.19 14.87 8.44
N ALA A 76 0.72 15.24 7.28
CA ALA A 76 1.91 14.58 6.75
C ALA A 76 2.85 15.68 6.24
N VAL A 77 3.91 15.93 7.01
CA VAL A 77 5.01 16.86 6.70
C VAL A 77 6.00 16.17 5.77
#